data_AF-A0A5C8V4S7-F1
#
_entry.id   AF-A0A5C8V4S7-F1
#
_cell.length_a   1.000
_cell.length_b   1.000
_cell.length_c   1.000
_cell.angle_alpha   90.00
_cell.angle_beta   90.00
_cell.angle_gamma   90.00
#
_symmetry.space_group_name_H-M   'P 1'
#
loop_
_entity.id
_entity.type
_entity.pdbx_description
1 polymer ?
#
loop_
_entity_poly.entity_id
_entity_poly.type
_entity_poly.pdbx_seq_one_letter_code
_entity_poly.pdbx_strand_id
1 'polypeptide(L)'
;MTRSLNSLTLIIGLFCVTLTTAQNPIKFENSKETIENTNQNGHLSTLEGYIPSMSVTQDGKTAYFSKSNEQKPLYGLFSKKELIHEVYRAENINGKWSNITKLKVCPKYASAKHPTVSEDGTRLFFASNMRGSYGKYDIYVADINADGSLGVSKNLGPKVNTKEDELYPNIYNSTLLFFASEGRDGFGGLDLYATQVTYNKLTPSVNLGSHINSSRDDYAIQLDVEKGESYVVSNRGQNHTIEQVTIAYRRQSMDGTMVAYSDENLKTALNTGTSSKYTSTSFED
;
A
#
# COMPACT_ATOMS: atom_id res chain seq x y z
N MET A 1 3.41 14.85 -76.05
CA MET A 1 2.60 14.84 -74.80
C MET A 1 2.45 13.41 -74.31
N THR A 2 2.27 13.22 -72.99
CA THR A 2 1.87 11.98 -72.28
C THR A 2 2.78 10.73 -72.36
N ARG A 3 3.15 10.23 -71.16
CA ARG A 3 3.83 8.96 -70.82
C ARG A 3 2.98 7.74 -71.25
N SER A 4 3.38 6.46 -71.21
CA SER A 4 4.38 5.70 -70.42
C SER A 4 4.69 4.35 -71.14
N LEU A 5 5.50 3.39 -70.69
CA LEU A 5 6.31 3.15 -69.47
C LEU A 5 7.57 2.32 -69.89
N ASN A 6 8.21 1.58 -68.99
CA ASN A 6 9.28 0.61 -69.28
C ASN A 6 9.35 -0.50 -68.21
N SER A 7 9.49 -1.77 -68.62
CA SER A 7 10.27 -2.86 -67.94
C SER A 7 9.87 -3.25 -66.48
N LEU A 8 10.38 -4.29 -65.82
CA LEU A 8 11.21 -5.47 -66.15
C LEU A 8 10.86 -6.60 -65.13
N THR A 9 11.22 -7.86 -65.40
CA THR A 9 11.11 -8.98 -64.43
C THR A 9 12.45 -9.75 -64.38
N LEU A 10 12.65 -10.56 -63.32
CA LEU A 10 13.82 -11.43 -62.99
C LEU A 10 15.07 -10.72 -62.42
N ILE A 11 15.83 -11.30 -61.47
CA ILE A 11 15.54 -12.31 -60.42
C ILE A 11 16.67 -12.33 -59.35
N ILE A 12 16.34 -12.78 -58.14
CA ILE A 12 17.23 -13.30 -57.06
C ILE A 12 18.52 -12.50 -56.73
N GLY A 13 18.49 -11.80 -55.59
CA GLY A 13 19.67 -11.43 -54.80
C GLY A 13 19.60 -12.05 -53.41
N LEU A 14 20.62 -12.81 -53.03
CA LEU A 14 20.74 -13.45 -51.72
C LEU A 14 21.15 -12.40 -50.67
N PHE A 15 20.40 -12.25 -49.57
CA PHE A 15 20.84 -11.44 -48.43
C PHE A 15 20.61 -12.16 -47.10
N CYS A 16 21.71 -12.40 -46.40
CA CYS A 16 21.72 -12.93 -45.05
C CYS A 16 21.42 -11.78 -44.07
N VAL A 17 20.39 -11.94 -43.23
CA VAL A 17 20.11 -11.00 -42.13
C VAL A 17 20.37 -11.72 -40.81
N THR A 18 21.45 -11.32 -40.14
CA THR A 18 21.79 -11.79 -38.80
C THR A 18 20.82 -11.20 -37.77
N LEU A 19 20.11 -12.06 -37.04
CA LEU A 19 19.32 -11.66 -35.88
C LEU A 19 20.24 -11.36 -34.69
N THR A 20 20.62 -10.09 -34.52
CA THR A 20 21.26 -9.60 -33.28
C THR A 20 20.20 -9.16 -32.28
N THR A 21 19.76 -10.08 -31.41
CA THR A 21 18.94 -9.73 -30.23
C THR A 21 19.85 -9.28 -29.08
N ALA A 22 20.35 -8.05 -29.15
CA ALA A 22 20.97 -7.39 -28.01
C ALA A 22 19.87 -6.87 -27.06
N GLN A 23 19.53 -7.65 -26.03
CA GLN A 23 18.78 -7.14 -24.89
C GLN A 23 19.69 -6.25 -24.05
N ASN A 24 19.69 -4.94 -24.33
CA ASN A 24 20.28 -3.96 -23.44
C ASN A 24 19.47 -3.93 -22.13
N PRO A 25 20.08 -4.13 -20.96
CA PRO A 25 19.40 -3.90 -19.69
C PRO A 25 19.07 -2.41 -19.55
N ILE A 26 17.86 -2.11 -19.07
CA ILE A 26 17.41 -0.74 -18.81
C ILE A 26 18.32 -0.14 -17.74
N LYS A 27 19.12 0.87 -18.13
CA LYS A 27 19.82 1.73 -17.17
C LYS A 27 18.80 2.63 -16.50
N PHE A 28 18.71 2.56 -15.17
CA PHE A 28 18.10 3.62 -14.38
C PHE A 28 19.06 4.82 -14.37
N GLU A 29 18.73 5.86 -15.13
CA GLU A 29 19.37 7.17 -14.97
C GLU A 29 18.69 7.92 -13.82
N ASN A 30 19.50 8.46 -12.91
CA ASN A 30 19.03 9.28 -11.79
C ASN A 30 18.62 10.67 -12.29
N SER A 31 17.41 10.80 -12.85
CA SER A 31 16.81 12.10 -13.12
C SER A 31 16.40 12.79 -11.82
N LYS A 32 17.23 13.74 -11.36
CA LYS A 32 16.84 14.73 -10.35
C LYS A 32 15.85 15.73 -10.97
N GLU A 33 14.63 15.30 -11.25
CA GLU A 33 13.54 16.21 -11.56
C GLU A 33 12.84 16.63 -10.26
N THR A 34 13.14 17.85 -9.84
CA THR A 34 12.42 18.55 -8.78
C THR A 34 10.95 18.67 -9.18
N ILE A 35 10.05 17.98 -8.49
CA ILE A 35 8.62 18.09 -8.73
C ILE A 35 8.17 19.52 -8.36
N GLU A 36 7.89 20.35 -9.37
CA GLU A 36 7.37 21.69 -9.17
C GLU A 36 5.93 21.61 -8.61
N ASN A 37 5.76 22.13 -7.38
CA ASN A 37 4.46 22.24 -6.73
C ASN A 37 3.53 23.19 -7.50
N THR A 38 2.67 22.65 -8.35
CA THR A 38 1.55 23.39 -8.95
C THR A 38 0.32 23.31 -8.06
N ASN A 39 -0.05 24.46 -7.48
CA ASN A 39 -1.02 24.58 -6.40
C ASN A 39 -2.44 24.11 -6.77
N GLN A 40 -2.97 23.11 -6.05
CA GLN A 40 -4.40 23.02 -5.71
C GLN A 40 -4.62 22.46 -4.29
N ASN A 41 -4.65 23.37 -3.31
CA ASN A 41 -5.24 23.28 -1.96
C ASN A 41 -5.58 21.88 -1.42
N GLY A 42 -4.55 21.06 -1.22
CA GLY A 42 -4.59 19.82 -0.45
C GLY A 42 -3.25 19.67 0.24
N HIS A 43 -3.12 20.19 1.45
CA HIS A 43 -1.89 20.06 2.23
C HIS A 43 -1.75 18.59 2.63
N LEU A 44 -0.82 17.86 2.00
CA LEU A 44 -0.36 16.59 2.55
C LEU A 44 0.46 16.92 3.80
N SER A 45 -0.22 16.94 4.95
CA SER A 45 0.37 17.37 6.21
C SER A 45 1.48 16.40 6.64
N THR A 46 2.72 16.87 6.56
CA THR A 46 3.90 16.22 7.14
C THR A 46 4.23 16.78 8.53
N LEU A 47 3.42 17.72 9.04
CA LEU A 47 3.72 18.50 10.25
C LEU A 47 3.61 17.70 11.57
N GLU A 48 3.00 16.51 11.52
CA GLU A 48 2.77 15.63 12.69
C GLU A 48 3.32 14.20 12.51
N GLY A 49 4.15 13.95 11.48
CA GLY A 49 4.72 12.61 11.21
C GLY A 49 4.47 12.11 9.80
N TYR A 50 4.47 10.79 9.61
CA TYR A 50 4.37 10.17 8.28
C TYR A 50 2.93 10.17 7.72
N ILE A 51 2.67 10.91 6.64
CA ILE A 51 1.45 10.77 5.83
C ILE A 51 1.84 10.98 4.37
N PRO A 52 1.99 9.92 3.56
CA PRO A 52 1.06 9.77 2.44
C PRO A 52 0.88 8.30 1.97
N SER A 53 -0.22 7.66 2.33
CA SER A 53 -0.63 6.42 1.66
C SER A 53 -1.49 6.74 0.44
N MET A 54 -0.84 6.69 -0.73
CA MET A 54 -1.47 6.50 -2.03
C MET A 54 -1.24 5.04 -2.45
N SER A 55 -2.29 4.35 -2.87
CA SER A 55 -2.23 2.97 -3.34
C SER A 55 -2.81 2.89 -4.74
N VAL A 56 -2.20 2.09 -5.62
CA VAL A 56 -2.56 2.02 -7.05
C VAL A 56 -2.91 0.57 -7.38
N THR A 57 -3.96 0.38 -8.19
CA THR A 57 -4.34 -0.95 -8.69
C THR A 57 -3.23 -1.57 -9.53
N GLN A 58 -3.12 -2.90 -9.53
CA GLN A 58 -2.06 -3.62 -10.26
C GLN A 58 -2.04 -3.34 -11.77
N ASP A 59 -3.17 -2.92 -12.35
CA ASP A 59 -3.28 -2.50 -13.75
C ASP A 59 -2.86 -1.05 -14.03
N GLY A 60 -2.44 -0.30 -13.00
CA GLY A 60 -2.00 1.10 -13.06
C GLY A 60 -3.11 2.12 -13.33
N LYS A 61 -4.39 1.71 -13.40
CA LYS A 61 -5.49 2.57 -13.86
C LYS A 61 -6.17 3.38 -12.75
N THR A 62 -6.17 2.89 -11.51
CA THR A 62 -6.88 3.54 -10.40
C THR A 62 -5.94 3.79 -9.23
N ALA A 63 -5.93 5.02 -8.71
CA ALA A 63 -5.24 5.37 -7.47
C ALA A 63 -6.25 5.71 -6.37
N TYR A 64 -5.93 5.33 -5.14
CA TYR A 64 -6.65 5.64 -3.91
C TYR A 64 -5.73 6.43 -2.98
N PHE A 65 -6.18 7.54 -2.42
CA PHE A 65 -5.38 8.36 -1.51
C PHE A 65 -6.26 9.12 -0.51
N SER A 66 -5.72 9.50 0.64
CA SER A 66 -6.41 10.35 1.62
C SER A 66 -6.00 11.81 1.52
N LYS A 67 -6.96 12.74 1.62
CA LYS A 67 -6.72 14.18 1.80
C LYS A 67 -7.28 14.64 3.14
N SER A 68 -6.63 15.61 3.78
CA SER A 68 -7.14 16.26 4.99
C SER A 68 -7.96 17.51 4.67
N ASN A 69 -8.99 17.77 5.48
CA ASN A 69 -9.83 18.97 5.43
C ASN A 69 -10.18 19.41 6.85
N GLU A 70 -10.40 20.70 7.09
CA GLU A 70 -10.91 21.18 8.37
C GLU A 70 -12.43 21.28 8.36
N GLN A 71 -13.13 20.64 9.30
CA GLN A 71 -14.57 20.85 9.49
C GLN A 71 -14.95 21.14 10.93
N LYS A 72 -16.12 21.76 11.14
CA LYS A 72 -16.73 21.82 12.47
C LYS A 72 -17.18 20.41 12.89
N PRO A 73 -16.97 19.99 14.15
CA PRO A 73 -17.51 18.73 14.67
C PRO A 73 -19.05 18.73 14.63
N LEU A 74 -19.63 17.54 14.82
CA LEU A 74 -21.09 17.34 14.85
C LEU A 74 -21.79 18.11 15.99
N TYR A 75 -21.08 18.39 17.09
CA TYR A 75 -21.62 19.03 18.29
C TYR A 75 -20.75 20.20 18.76
N GLY A 76 -21.39 21.14 19.47
CA GLY A 76 -20.74 22.33 20.03
C GLY A 76 -20.61 23.46 19.01
N LEU A 77 -21.54 24.42 19.07
CA LEU A 77 -21.61 25.58 18.16
C LEU A 77 -20.27 26.37 18.11
N PHE A 78 -19.62 26.49 19.26
CA PHE A 78 -18.38 27.23 19.47
C PHE A 78 -17.11 26.36 19.37
N SER A 79 -17.23 25.05 19.15
CA SER A 79 -16.06 24.16 18.97
C SER A 79 -15.16 24.66 17.84
N LYS A 80 -13.84 24.50 17.98
CA LYS A 80 -12.91 24.76 16.86
C LYS A 80 -13.20 23.80 15.71
N LYS A 81 -12.63 24.08 14.53
CA LYS A 81 -12.61 23.04 13.49
C LYS A 81 -11.63 21.94 13.90
N GLU A 82 -11.92 20.73 13.46
CA GLU A 82 -11.09 19.54 13.61
C GLU A 82 -10.57 19.12 12.24
N LEU A 83 -9.36 18.55 12.21
CA LEU A 83 -8.80 17.97 11.00
C LEU A 83 -9.45 16.61 10.76
N ILE A 84 -10.11 16.46 9.61
CA ILE A 84 -10.63 15.18 9.15
C ILE A 84 -9.90 14.69 7.91
N HIS A 85 -9.78 13.37 7.77
CA HIS A 85 -9.20 12.73 6.59
C HIS A 85 -10.29 12.05 5.78
N GLU A 86 -10.23 12.21 4.46
CA GLU A 86 -11.22 11.67 3.53
C GLU A 86 -10.50 10.92 2.40
N VAL A 87 -11.00 9.75 2.02
CA VAL A 87 -10.43 8.93 0.94
C VAL A 87 -11.03 9.33 -0.42
N TYR A 88 -10.17 9.41 -1.42
CA TYR A 88 -10.48 9.71 -2.81
C TYR A 88 -9.95 8.62 -3.74
N ARG A 89 -10.60 8.48 -4.89
CA ARG A 89 -10.19 7.68 -6.05
C ARG A 89 -9.80 8.63 -7.20
N ALA A 90 -8.79 8.30 -7.99
CA ALA A 90 -8.45 8.95 -9.24
C ALA A 90 -8.18 7.92 -10.35
N GLU A 91 -8.34 8.34 -11.60
CA GLU A 91 -8.20 7.48 -12.78
C GLU A 91 -7.04 7.95 -13.66
N ASN A 92 -6.19 7.01 -14.06
CA ASN A 92 -5.09 7.24 -15.00
C ASN A 92 -5.61 7.07 -16.43
N ILE A 93 -5.76 8.19 -17.13
CA ILE A 93 -6.17 8.23 -18.54
C ILE A 93 -4.97 8.66 -19.35
N ASN A 94 -4.40 7.74 -20.13
CA ASN A 94 -3.24 7.97 -21.00
C ASN A 94 -2.02 8.59 -20.29
N GLY A 95 -1.70 8.12 -19.08
CA GLY A 95 -0.59 8.62 -18.26
C GLY A 95 -0.93 9.83 -17.38
N LYS A 96 -2.18 10.33 -17.41
CA LYS A 96 -2.63 11.49 -16.63
C LYS A 96 -3.70 11.12 -15.63
N TRP A 97 -3.43 11.40 -14.35
CA TRP A 97 -4.41 11.28 -13.27
C TRP A 97 -5.54 12.32 -13.41
N SER A 98 -6.77 11.85 -13.32
CA SER A 98 -8.01 12.63 -13.54
C SER A 98 -9.19 12.01 -12.79
N ASN A 99 -10.43 12.48 -13.02
CA ASN A 99 -11.67 11.94 -12.47
C ASN A 99 -11.67 11.74 -10.93
N ILE A 100 -11.08 12.68 -10.21
CA ILE A 100 -10.92 12.62 -8.75
C ILE A 100 -12.28 12.61 -8.06
N THR A 101 -12.61 11.50 -7.40
CA THR A 101 -13.91 11.25 -6.79
C THR A 101 -13.75 10.90 -5.32
N LYS A 102 -14.51 11.54 -4.43
CA LYS A 102 -14.52 11.22 -2.99
C LYS A 102 -15.27 9.91 -2.73
N LEU A 103 -14.68 9.01 -1.95
CA LEU A 103 -15.28 7.74 -1.55
C LEU A 103 -16.04 7.86 -0.22
N LYS A 104 -17.13 7.11 -0.08
CA LYS A 104 -17.97 7.07 1.14
C LYS A 104 -17.55 5.93 2.08
N VAL A 105 -16.25 5.87 2.39
CA VAL A 105 -15.63 4.88 3.31
C VAL A 105 -16.11 5.00 4.76
N CYS A 106 -16.46 6.20 5.20
CA CYS A 106 -16.85 6.48 6.58
C CYS A 106 -17.95 7.55 6.67
N PRO A 107 -18.68 7.66 7.78
CA PRO A 107 -19.58 8.77 8.05
C PRO A 107 -18.86 10.12 8.04
N LYS A 108 -19.59 11.18 7.69
CA LYS A 108 -19.07 12.55 7.49
C LYS A 108 -18.15 13.09 8.60
N TYR A 109 -18.38 12.70 9.85
CA TYR A 109 -17.65 13.20 11.03
C TYR A 109 -16.57 12.26 11.54
N ALA A 110 -16.31 11.15 10.83
CA ALA A 110 -15.16 10.28 11.05
C ALA A 110 -14.10 10.55 9.95
N SER A 111 -12.84 10.37 10.33
CA SER A 111 -11.68 10.35 9.44
C SER A 111 -11.48 8.94 8.86
N ALA A 112 -11.13 8.86 7.59
CA ALA A 112 -10.53 7.69 6.98
C ALA A 112 -9.21 8.09 6.31
N LYS A 113 -8.12 7.42 6.71
CA LYS A 113 -6.77 7.69 6.21
C LYS A 113 -6.06 6.41 5.82
N HIS A 114 -5.01 6.58 5.04
CA HIS A 114 -4.10 5.53 4.60
C HIS A 114 -4.78 4.36 3.85
N PRO A 115 -5.44 4.64 2.71
CA PRO A 115 -6.06 3.60 1.90
C PRO A 115 -5.01 2.70 1.22
N THR A 116 -5.27 1.39 1.21
CA THR A 116 -4.58 0.42 0.35
C THR A 116 -5.57 -0.47 -0.38
N VAL A 117 -5.38 -0.66 -1.69
CA VAL A 117 -6.19 -1.56 -2.51
C VAL A 117 -5.56 -2.96 -2.53
N SER A 118 -6.37 -4.01 -2.52
CA SER A 118 -5.89 -5.37 -2.73
C SER A 118 -5.35 -5.54 -4.15
N GLU A 119 -4.41 -6.47 -4.31
CA GLU A 119 -3.72 -6.74 -5.58
C GLU A 119 -4.68 -7.11 -6.72
N ASP A 120 -5.78 -7.79 -6.40
CA ASP A 120 -6.86 -8.15 -7.32
C ASP A 120 -7.86 -7.00 -7.61
N GLY A 121 -7.71 -5.85 -6.94
CA GLY A 121 -8.55 -4.67 -7.12
C GLY A 121 -9.93 -4.74 -6.46
N THR A 122 -10.24 -5.77 -5.66
CA THR A 122 -11.61 -6.01 -5.14
C THR A 122 -11.88 -5.49 -3.73
N ARG A 123 -10.86 -5.12 -2.95
CA ARG A 123 -11.01 -4.65 -1.56
C ARG A 123 -10.16 -3.42 -1.28
N LEU A 124 -10.69 -2.51 -0.47
CA LEU A 124 -9.99 -1.32 0.02
C LEU A 124 -9.87 -1.39 1.54
N PHE A 125 -8.64 -1.47 2.04
CA PHE A 125 -8.33 -1.38 3.47
C PHE A 125 -7.94 0.05 3.82
N PHE A 126 -8.28 0.53 5.01
CA PHE A 126 -7.95 1.89 5.48
C PHE A 126 -8.06 2.00 6.99
N ALA A 127 -7.37 2.96 7.60
CA ALA A 127 -7.48 3.28 9.02
C ALA A 127 -8.61 4.30 9.27
N SER A 128 -9.47 4.10 10.28
CA SER A 128 -10.59 5.01 10.56
C SER A 128 -11.00 5.06 12.03
N ASN A 129 -11.38 6.25 12.50
CA ASN A 129 -11.90 6.52 13.85
C ASN A 129 -13.44 6.52 13.88
N MET A 130 -14.07 5.57 13.18
CA MET A 130 -15.53 5.46 13.14
C MET A 130 -16.11 5.18 14.53
N ARG A 131 -17.31 5.71 14.81
CA ARG A 131 -17.98 5.46 16.10
C ARG A 131 -18.27 3.95 16.24
N GLY A 132 -17.62 3.30 17.19
CA GLY A 132 -17.66 1.84 17.38
C GLY A 132 -16.35 1.12 17.02
N SER A 133 -15.32 1.86 16.59
CA SER A 133 -13.92 1.43 16.67
C SER A 133 -13.54 0.98 18.08
N TYR A 134 -12.58 0.06 18.18
CA TYR A 134 -11.99 -0.39 19.43
C TYR A 134 -11.05 0.66 20.04
N GLY A 135 -10.34 1.41 19.19
CA GLY A 135 -9.31 2.37 19.57
C GLY A 135 -9.47 3.75 18.94
N LYS A 136 -8.34 4.46 18.83
CA LYS A 136 -8.24 5.82 18.25
C LYS A 136 -8.46 5.77 16.74
N TYR A 137 -7.78 4.86 16.04
CA TYR A 137 -8.01 4.51 14.65
C TYR A 137 -7.89 2.99 14.52
N ASP A 138 -8.86 2.39 13.84
CA ASP A 138 -8.92 0.96 13.58
C ASP A 138 -8.72 0.68 12.08
N ILE A 139 -8.19 -0.48 11.72
CA ILE A 139 -8.24 -0.96 10.33
C ILE A 139 -9.65 -1.46 9.99
N TYR A 140 -10.19 -0.89 8.92
CA TYR A 140 -11.41 -1.30 8.24
C TYR A 140 -11.10 -1.84 6.84
N VAL A 141 -12.02 -2.64 6.30
CA VAL A 141 -12.03 -3.09 4.90
C VAL A 141 -13.40 -2.83 4.27
N ALA A 142 -13.43 -2.42 3.01
CA ALA A 142 -14.64 -2.32 2.20
C ALA A 142 -14.44 -3.06 0.86
N ASP A 143 -15.46 -3.77 0.41
CA ASP A 143 -15.47 -4.37 -0.92
C ASP A 143 -15.60 -3.27 -1.99
N ILE A 144 -14.88 -3.40 -3.11
CA ILE A 144 -14.91 -2.49 -4.26
C ILE A 144 -15.83 -3.12 -5.31
N ASN A 145 -16.93 -2.43 -5.61
CA ASN A 145 -17.89 -2.86 -6.62
C ASN A 145 -17.34 -2.63 -8.04
N ALA A 146 -17.92 -3.29 -9.04
CA ALA A 146 -17.50 -3.19 -10.44
C ALA A 146 -17.62 -1.77 -11.05
N ASP A 147 -18.42 -0.88 -10.45
CA ASP A 147 -18.54 0.54 -10.81
C ASP A 147 -17.54 1.46 -10.07
N GLY A 148 -16.65 0.89 -9.24
CA GLY A 148 -15.72 1.62 -8.38
C GLY A 148 -16.35 2.25 -7.13
N SER A 149 -17.65 2.00 -6.87
CA SER A 149 -18.26 2.32 -5.58
C SER A 149 -17.79 1.35 -4.50
N LEU A 150 -17.96 1.71 -3.23
CA LEU A 150 -17.59 0.87 -2.10
C LEU A 150 -18.82 0.29 -1.40
N GLY A 151 -18.70 -0.97 -0.97
CA GLY A 151 -19.61 -1.62 -0.04
C GLY A 151 -19.53 -1.07 1.39
N VAL A 152 -20.28 -1.69 2.29
CA VAL A 152 -20.27 -1.33 3.72
C VAL A 152 -18.91 -1.68 4.32
N SER A 153 -18.26 -0.69 4.95
CA SER A 153 -16.97 -0.88 5.61
C SER A 153 -17.11 -1.72 6.88
N LYS A 154 -16.26 -2.75 7.01
CA LYS A 154 -16.23 -3.70 8.12
C LYS A 154 -14.94 -3.52 8.92
N ASN A 155 -15.09 -3.43 10.24
CA ASN A 155 -13.96 -3.39 11.17
C ASN A 155 -13.27 -4.77 11.19
N LEU A 156 -11.94 -4.85 11.19
CA LEU A 156 -11.23 -6.14 11.24
C LEU A 156 -11.25 -6.83 12.62
N GLY A 157 -11.79 -6.21 13.65
CA GLY A 157 -11.96 -6.83 14.97
C GLY A 157 -10.67 -6.94 15.78
N PRO A 158 -10.73 -7.52 16.99
CA PRO A 158 -9.67 -7.44 18.00
C PRO A 158 -8.39 -8.23 17.65
N LYS A 159 -8.46 -9.10 16.63
CA LYS A 159 -7.30 -9.82 16.09
C LYS A 159 -6.32 -8.87 15.38
N VAL A 160 -6.79 -7.71 14.90
CA VAL A 160 -5.99 -6.60 14.34
C VAL A 160 -6.06 -5.35 15.21
N ASN A 161 -7.26 -4.88 15.51
CA ASN A 161 -7.50 -3.60 16.18
C ASN A 161 -7.35 -3.71 17.71
N THR A 162 -6.96 -2.62 18.35
CA THR A 162 -6.69 -2.50 19.80
C THR A 162 -7.41 -1.28 20.37
N LYS A 163 -6.95 -0.74 21.50
CA LYS A 163 -7.48 0.50 22.09
C LYS A 163 -6.74 1.76 21.63
N GLU A 164 -5.63 1.60 20.92
CA GLU A 164 -4.76 2.70 20.50
C GLU A 164 -4.90 2.96 18.99
N ASP A 165 -3.82 3.31 18.29
CA ASP A 165 -3.83 3.57 16.85
C ASP A 165 -3.33 2.34 16.05
N GLU A 166 -4.15 1.83 15.12
CA GLU A 166 -3.73 0.94 14.03
C GLU A 166 -3.76 1.67 12.68
N LEU A 167 -2.61 1.76 12.03
CA LEU A 167 -2.37 2.66 10.90
C LEU A 167 -1.62 1.97 9.73
N TYR A 168 -1.63 2.63 8.57
CA TYR A 168 -0.89 2.27 7.36
C TYR A 168 -1.08 0.80 6.92
N PRO A 169 -2.33 0.34 6.70
CA PRO A 169 -2.54 -0.99 6.16
C PRO A 169 -1.83 -1.13 4.81
N ASN A 170 -1.09 -2.22 4.63
CA ASN A 170 -0.47 -2.62 3.37
C ASN A 170 -0.74 -4.12 3.13
N ILE A 171 -1.20 -4.49 1.94
CA ILE A 171 -1.62 -5.87 1.64
C ILE A 171 -0.68 -6.48 0.60
N TYR A 172 -0.13 -7.65 0.91
CA TYR A 172 0.80 -8.39 0.04
C TYR A 172 0.21 -9.76 -0.35
N ASN A 173 0.41 -10.17 -1.60
CA ASN A 173 -0.14 -11.39 -2.20
C ASN A 173 -1.63 -11.59 -1.90
N SER A 174 -2.41 -10.51 -1.90
CA SER A 174 -3.85 -10.49 -1.59
C SER A 174 -4.28 -10.94 -0.17
N THR A 175 -3.42 -11.60 0.62
CA THR A 175 -3.81 -12.22 1.90
C THR A 175 -3.05 -11.69 3.11
N LEU A 176 -1.78 -11.29 2.97
CA LEU A 176 -0.93 -10.91 4.09
C LEU A 176 -1.04 -9.40 4.33
N LEU A 177 -1.78 -9.01 5.37
CA LEU A 177 -1.96 -7.62 5.78
C LEU A 177 -0.88 -7.22 6.79
N PHE A 178 -0.05 -6.28 6.40
CA PHE A 178 0.81 -5.50 7.26
C PHE A 178 0.08 -4.25 7.75
N PHE A 179 0.40 -3.82 8.97
CA PHE A 179 -0.06 -2.55 9.55
C PHE A 179 0.87 -2.16 10.70
N ALA A 180 0.88 -0.88 11.08
CA ALA A 180 1.54 -0.41 12.29
C ALA A 180 0.53 -0.29 13.45
N SER A 181 0.94 -0.58 14.69
CA SER A 181 0.07 -0.53 15.87
C SER A 181 0.82 0.03 17.09
N GLU A 182 0.15 0.90 17.85
CA GLU A 182 0.62 1.40 19.17
C GLU A 182 0.14 0.55 20.36
N GLY A 183 -0.85 -0.33 20.16
CA GLY A 183 -1.61 -0.96 21.26
C GLY A 183 -1.20 -2.39 21.59
N ARG A 184 0.03 -2.80 21.25
CA ARG A 184 0.54 -4.17 21.35
C ARG A 184 1.99 -4.18 21.83
N ASP A 185 2.41 -5.26 22.50
CA ASP A 185 3.80 -5.42 22.96
C ASP A 185 4.79 -5.39 21.78
N GLY A 186 5.68 -4.39 21.79
CA GLY A 186 6.64 -4.13 20.72
C GLY A 186 7.92 -3.49 21.23
N PHE A 187 8.57 -2.71 20.36
CA PHE A 187 9.89 -2.13 20.59
C PHE A 187 9.86 -0.59 20.62
N GLY A 188 8.88 0.03 19.94
CA GLY A 188 8.81 1.47 19.69
C GLY A 188 7.51 2.12 20.17
N GLY A 189 7.03 3.10 19.42
CA GLY A 189 5.69 3.69 19.57
C GLY A 189 4.72 2.95 18.64
N LEU A 190 4.82 3.23 17.34
CA LEU A 190 4.26 2.38 16.30
C LEU A 190 5.23 1.23 15.94
N ASP A 191 4.79 -0.01 16.10
CA ASP A 191 5.50 -1.21 15.65
C ASP A 191 4.76 -1.87 14.46
N LEU A 192 5.48 -2.51 13.54
CA LEU A 192 4.89 -3.26 12.44
C LEU A 192 4.44 -4.66 12.87
N TYR A 193 3.22 -5.02 12.45
CA TYR A 193 2.59 -6.32 12.62
C TYR A 193 2.16 -6.89 11.27
N ALA A 194 1.95 -8.20 11.22
CA ALA A 194 1.32 -8.88 10.10
C ALA A 194 0.21 -9.82 10.55
N THR A 195 -0.81 -9.99 9.71
CA THR A 195 -1.85 -11.01 9.86
C THR A 195 -2.31 -11.54 8.49
N GLN A 196 -2.80 -12.76 8.44
CA GLN A 196 -3.45 -13.33 7.26
C GLN A 196 -4.94 -13.00 7.25
N VAL A 197 -5.36 -12.26 6.22
CA VAL A 197 -6.74 -11.89 5.90
C VAL A 197 -7.26 -12.78 4.76
N THR A 198 -7.63 -13.99 5.14
CA THR A 198 -8.15 -15.02 4.21
C THR A 198 -9.68 -15.12 4.29
N TYR A 199 -10.28 -15.98 3.45
CA TYR A 199 -11.74 -16.16 3.42
C TYR A 199 -12.29 -16.54 4.80
N ASN A 200 -13.18 -15.70 5.34
CA ASN A 200 -13.81 -15.78 6.66
C ASN A 200 -12.86 -15.96 7.85
N LYS A 201 -11.55 -15.81 7.64
CA LYS A 201 -10.53 -16.11 8.65
C LYS A 201 -9.46 -15.02 8.68
N LEU A 202 -9.43 -14.36 9.84
CA LEU A 202 -8.37 -13.48 10.27
C LEU A 202 -7.53 -14.22 11.32
N THR A 203 -6.20 -14.25 11.16
CA THR A 203 -5.31 -14.79 12.21
C THR A 203 -5.06 -13.75 13.31
N PRO A 204 -4.58 -14.16 14.50
CA PRO A 204 -3.95 -13.22 15.42
C PRO A 204 -2.79 -12.49 14.74
N SER A 205 -2.65 -11.20 15.00
CA SER A 205 -1.54 -10.40 14.47
C SER A 205 -0.21 -10.72 15.17
N VAL A 206 0.87 -10.78 14.38
CA VAL A 206 2.22 -11.16 14.80
C VAL A 206 3.16 -9.95 14.64
N ASN A 207 3.87 -9.55 15.71
CA ASN A 207 4.89 -8.49 15.66
C ASN A 207 6.05 -8.92 14.75
N LEU A 208 6.53 -8.08 13.85
CA LEU A 208 7.60 -8.45 12.89
C LEU A 208 9.02 -8.56 13.51
N GLY A 209 9.13 -8.33 14.82
CA GLY A 209 10.34 -8.56 15.62
C GLY A 209 11.41 -7.48 15.44
N SER A 210 12.41 -7.48 16.32
CA SER A 210 13.41 -6.40 16.44
C SER A 210 14.40 -6.29 15.27
N HIS A 211 14.26 -7.16 14.26
CA HIS A 211 15.03 -7.05 13.02
C HIS A 211 14.33 -6.13 12.01
N ILE A 212 12.99 -6.11 12.02
CA ILE A 212 12.17 -5.20 11.24
C ILE A 212 11.86 -3.94 12.05
N ASN A 213 11.36 -4.12 13.28
CA ASN A 213 10.98 -3.07 14.20
C ASN A 213 12.17 -2.53 15.00
N SER A 214 11.99 -1.35 15.60
CA SER A 214 13.04 -0.58 16.26
C SER A 214 12.51 0.16 17.50
N SER A 215 13.36 0.87 18.24
CA SER A 215 12.96 1.66 19.42
C SER A 215 12.27 3.00 19.07
N ARG A 216 11.55 3.01 17.96
CA ARG A 216 11.09 4.18 17.18
C ARG A 216 9.82 3.80 16.42
N ASP A 217 9.20 4.77 15.75
CA ASP A 217 7.98 4.50 15.00
C ASP A 217 8.32 3.89 13.64
N ASP A 218 7.75 2.73 13.39
CA ASP A 218 7.87 1.95 12.16
C ASP A 218 6.50 1.90 11.48
N TYR A 219 6.34 2.73 10.47
CA TYR A 219 5.04 3.12 9.93
C TYR A 219 4.51 2.17 8.85
N ALA A 220 5.36 1.77 7.91
CA ALA A 220 4.94 1.00 6.73
C ALA A 220 6.05 0.08 6.25
N ILE A 221 5.67 -1.02 5.59
CA ILE A 221 6.59 -2.00 5.01
C ILE A 221 6.15 -2.39 3.60
N GLN A 222 7.13 -2.59 2.72
CA GLN A 222 6.98 -3.25 1.43
C GLN A 222 7.99 -4.40 1.33
N LEU A 223 7.56 -5.57 0.85
CA LEU A 223 8.43 -6.72 0.64
C LEU A 223 8.91 -6.84 -0.80
N ASP A 224 10.20 -7.14 -0.96
CA ASP A 224 10.79 -7.75 -2.13
C ASP A 224 11.10 -9.22 -1.80
N VAL A 225 10.25 -10.13 -2.28
CA VAL A 225 10.34 -11.56 -1.99
C VAL A 225 11.35 -12.28 -2.89
N GLU A 226 11.76 -11.67 -4.01
CA GLU A 226 12.80 -12.21 -4.88
C GLU A 226 14.19 -11.95 -4.30
N LYS A 227 14.44 -10.72 -3.82
CA LYS A 227 15.69 -10.37 -3.14
C LYS A 227 15.76 -10.87 -1.69
N GLY A 228 14.61 -11.06 -1.03
CA GLY A 228 14.55 -11.32 0.41
C GLY A 228 14.83 -10.07 1.25
N GLU A 229 14.46 -8.90 0.73
CA GLU A 229 14.63 -7.57 1.31
C GLU A 229 13.28 -6.91 1.58
N SER A 230 13.17 -6.11 2.63
CA SER A 230 12.00 -5.27 2.91
C SER A 230 12.40 -3.81 3.02
N TYR A 231 11.57 -2.93 2.47
CA TYR A 231 11.69 -1.49 2.62
C TYR A 231 10.73 -1.04 3.73
N VAL A 232 11.28 -0.47 4.81
CA VAL A 232 10.53 -0.02 5.99
C VAL A 232 10.61 1.49 6.11
N VAL A 233 9.47 2.15 6.22
CA VAL A 233 9.40 3.60 6.51
C VAL A 233 9.36 3.80 8.02
N SER A 234 10.30 4.56 8.55
CA SER A 234 10.56 4.66 9.99
C SER A 234 11.07 6.04 10.40
N ASN A 235 10.81 6.48 11.63
CA ASN A 235 11.50 7.65 12.23
C ASN A 235 12.79 7.29 12.99
N ARG A 236 13.41 6.14 12.68
CA ARG A 236 14.71 5.73 13.24
C ARG A 236 15.92 6.53 12.76
N GLY A 237 15.75 7.44 11.81
CA GLY A 237 16.81 8.31 11.32
C GLY A 237 17.38 9.25 12.38
N GLN A 238 18.51 9.88 12.07
CA GLN A 238 19.19 10.83 12.96
C GLN A 238 18.24 11.97 13.36
N ASN A 239 18.16 12.30 14.66
CA ASN A 239 17.21 13.28 15.21
C ASN A 239 15.73 12.99 14.87
N HIS A 240 15.35 11.72 14.78
CA HIS A 240 13.97 11.27 14.50
C HIS A 240 13.45 11.64 13.11
N THR A 241 14.35 11.82 12.13
CA THR A 241 13.93 12.02 10.74
C THR A 241 13.28 10.76 10.18
N ILE A 242 12.18 10.93 9.43
CA ILE A 242 11.55 9.85 8.69
C ILE A 242 12.43 9.47 7.49
N GLU A 243 12.77 8.18 7.40
CA GLU A 243 13.57 7.59 6.33
C GLU A 243 12.98 6.25 5.89
N GLN A 244 13.38 5.77 4.70
CA GLN A 244 13.10 4.42 4.24
C GLN A 244 14.37 3.58 4.38
N VAL A 245 14.35 2.58 5.25
CA VAL A 245 15.47 1.65 5.45
C VAL A 245 15.24 0.34 4.70
N THR A 246 16.32 -0.22 4.14
CA THR A 246 16.30 -1.55 3.52
C THR A 246 16.80 -2.59 4.51
N ILE A 247 16.03 -3.64 4.73
CA ILE A 247 16.32 -4.70 5.70
C ILE A 247 16.28 -6.05 4.97
N ALA A 248 17.42 -6.74 4.90
CA ALA A 248 17.45 -8.12 4.43
C ALA A 248 16.83 -9.04 5.50
N TYR A 249 15.77 -9.78 5.16
CA TYR A 249 15.12 -10.72 6.06
C TYR A 249 15.39 -12.20 5.72
N ARG A 250 16.05 -12.47 4.59
CA ARG A 250 16.64 -13.79 4.28
C ARG A 250 18.17 -13.71 4.21
N ARG A 251 18.81 -14.82 4.55
CA ARG A 251 20.24 -15.07 4.37
C ARG A 251 20.45 -16.42 3.68
N GLN A 252 21.56 -16.56 2.97
CA GLN A 252 21.98 -17.86 2.44
C GLN A 252 22.68 -18.65 3.55
N SER A 253 22.29 -19.91 3.72
CA SER A 253 22.93 -20.90 4.59
C SER A 253 24.17 -21.51 3.90
N MET A 254 25.03 -22.20 4.66
CA MET A 254 26.26 -22.83 4.15
C MET A 254 25.99 -23.91 3.08
N ASP A 255 24.79 -24.51 3.09
CA ASP A 255 24.32 -25.48 2.11
C ASP A 255 23.64 -24.82 0.88
N GLY A 256 23.70 -23.49 0.77
CA GLY A 256 23.12 -22.72 -0.32
C GLY A 256 21.62 -22.42 -0.16
N THR A 257 20.95 -22.95 0.87
CA THR A 257 19.51 -22.73 1.10
C THR A 257 19.24 -21.31 1.59
N MET A 258 18.14 -20.69 1.14
CA MET A 258 17.71 -19.39 1.65
C MET A 258 16.84 -19.59 2.90
N VAL A 259 17.33 -19.10 4.04
CA VAL A 259 16.64 -19.15 5.33
C VAL A 259 16.35 -17.73 5.81
N ALA A 260 15.18 -17.50 6.40
CA ALA A 260 14.96 -16.24 7.10
C ALA A 260 15.94 -16.10 8.29
N TYR A 261 16.25 -14.86 8.68
CA TYR A 261 17.00 -14.59 9.93
C TYR A 261 16.30 -15.23 11.14
N SER A 262 16.95 -15.28 12.30
CA SER A 262 16.51 -16.01 13.49
C SER A 262 15.32 -15.36 14.23
N ASP A 263 14.38 -14.79 13.48
CA ASP A 263 13.14 -14.23 13.95
C ASP A 263 11.99 -15.19 13.61
N GLU A 264 11.47 -15.89 14.63
CA GLU A 264 10.39 -16.86 14.47
C GLU A 264 9.05 -16.21 14.10
N ASN A 265 8.87 -14.94 14.48
CA ASN A 265 7.65 -14.20 14.20
C ASN A 265 7.58 -13.82 12.72
N LEU A 266 8.68 -13.30 12.15
CA LEU A 266 8.77 -13.00 10.73
C LEU A 266 8.68 -14.27 9.87
N LYS A 267 9.25 -15.40 10.32
CA LYS A 267 9.01 -16.72 9.70
C LYS A 267 7.55 -17.12 9.73
N THR A 268 6.86 -16.91 10.85
CA THR A 268 5.43 -17.25 11.00
C THR A 268 4.56 -16.41 10.07
N ALA A 269 4.83 -15.11 9.94
CA ALA A 269 4.15 -14.23 9.00
C ALA A 269 4.34 -14.68 7.53
N LEU A 270 5.55 -15.10 7.15
CA LEU A 270 5.90 -15.40 5.75
C LEU A 270 5.65 -16.86 5.30
N ASN A 271 5.65 -17.84 6.20
CA ASN A 271 5.57 -19.28 5.85
C ASN A 271 4.14 -19.85 5.74
N THR A 272 3.11 -19.03 5.89
CA THR A 272 1.70 -19.50 5.84
C THR A 272 1.19 -19.60 4.40
N GLY A 273 1.76 -20.52 3.64
CA GLY A 273 1.38 -20.77 2.25
C GLY A 273 0.03 -21.47 2.10
N THR A 274 -0.99 -20.75 1.63
CA THR A 274 -2.16 -21.36 0.96
C THR A 274 -2.71 -20.44 -0.12
N SER A 275 -2.68 -20.88 -1.38
CA SER A 275 -3.49 -20.28 -2.44
C SER A 275 -4.98 -20.49 -2.11
N SER A 276 -5.79 -19.44 -2.11
CA SER A 276 -7.25 -19.54 -1.89
C SER A 276 -8.00 -18.42 -2.60
N LYS A 277 -9.07 -18.77 -3.31
CA LYS A 277 -9.96 -17.80 -3.96
C LYS A 277 -10.87 -17.10 -2.95
N TYR A 278 -11.20 -15.84 -3.24
CA TYR A 278 -12.11 -15.04 -2.45
C TYR A 278 -13.59 -15.43 -2.61
N THR A 279 -14.37 -15.25 -1.54
CA THR A 279 -15.82 -14.99 -1.60
C THR A 279 -16.29 -14.29 -0.29
N SER A 280 -17.60 -14.20 -0.07
CA SER A 280 -18.31 -13.23 0.80
C SER A 280 -17.96 -13.19 2.30
N THR A 281 -17.78 -11.97 2.80
CA THR A 281 -17.22 -11.60 4.11
C THR A 281 -18.12 -11.84 5.34
N SER A 282 -17.80 -12.90 6.12
CA SER A 282 -18.10 -13.02 7.55
C SER A 282 -16.83 -13.43 8.31
N PHE A 283 -16.20 -12.52 9.05
CA PHE A 283 -15.16 -12.91 9.99
C PHE A 283 -15.83 -13.45 11.25
N GLU A 284 -15.85 -14.76 11.40
CA GLU A 284 -16.29 -15.44 12.61
C GLU A 284 -15.11 -15.59 13.59
N ASP A 285 -15.42 -15.66 14.89
CA ASP A 285 -14.44 -15.65 15.99
C ASP A 285 -13.60 -16.94 16.09
#